data_AF-A0A366GY80-F1
#
_entry.id   AF-A0A366GY80-F1
#
_cell.length_a   1.000
_cell.length_b   1.000
_cell.length_c   1.000
_cell.angle_alpha   90.00
_cell.angle_beta   90.00
_cell.angle_gamma   90.00
#
_symmetry.space_group_name_H-M   'P 1'
#
loop_
_entity.id
_entity.type
_entity.pdbx_description
1 polymer ?
#
loop_
_entity_poly.entity_id
_entity_poly.type
_entity_poly.pdbx_seq_one_letter_code
_entity_poly.pdbx_strand_id
1 'polypeptide(L)' 'MVTQVDVRMRPRDTLTFGLAPGGEIVIWMMNQPGNEIELARLQANEIEGNPSHYQNRTRDYFDENGEYLENHGIPLTGW' A
#
# COMPACT_ATOMS: atom_id res chain seq x y z
N MET A 1 -5.46 20.32 -27.89
CA MET A 1 -4.75 19.03 -28.07
C MET A 1 -3.71 18.95 -26.96
N VAL A 2 -3.90 18.07 -25.97
CA VAL A 2 -2.95 17.91 -24.86
C VAL A 2 -1.95 16.85 -25.28
N THR A 3 -0.66 17.18 -25.26
CA THR A 3 0.42 16.23 -25.58
C THR A 3 0.84 15.48 -24.32
N GLN A 4 1.36 14.26 -24.45
CA GLN A 4 1.83 13.46 -23.31
C GLN A 4 2.90 14.17 -22.47
N VAL A 5 3.68 15.06 -23.10
CA VAL A 5 4.67 15.91 -22.43
C VAL A 5 4.00 16.92 -21.49
N ASP A 6 2.90 17.52 -21.92
CA ASP A 6 2.14 18.49 -21.11
C ASP A 6 1.50 17.84 -19.86
N VAL A 7 1.06 16.58 -19.98
CA VAL A 7 0.54 15.80 -18.82
C VAL A 7 1.63 15.49 -17.79
N ARG A 8 2.88 15.32 -18.20
CA ARG A 8 4.01 14.99 -17.29
C ARG A 8 4.60 16.22 -16.60
N MET A 9 4.38 17.42 -17.14
CA MET A 9 4.98 18.67 -16.65
C MET A 9 4.05 19.47 -15.73
N ARG A 10 2.83 18.98 -15.47
CA ARG A 10 1.94 19.62 -14.49
C ARG A 10 2.35 19.24 -13.06
N PRO A 11 2.25 20.16 -12.10
CA PRO A 11 2.40 19.84 -10.69
C PRO A 11 1.50 18.65 -10.35
N ARG A 12 2.08 17.58 -9.82
CA ARG A 12 1.29 16.46 -9.32
C ARG A 12 0.81 16.79 -7.92
N ASP A 13 -0.48 16.64 -7.75
CA ASP A 13 -1.25 16.94 -6.54
C ASP A 13 -1.74 15.65 -5.85
N THR A 14 -1.21 14.50 -6.26
CA THR A 14 -1.60 13.20 -5.74
C THR A 14 -0.80 12.85 -4.50
N LEU A 15 -1.51 12.71 -3.38
CA LEU A 15 -1.03 12.06 -2.16
C LEU A 15 -1.43 10.59 -2.19
N THR A 16 -0.48 9.71 -1.93
CA THR A 16 -0.68 8.25 -1.84
C THR A 16 -0.43 7.79 -0.42
N PHE A 17 -1.34 6.98 0.11
CA PHE A 17 -1.23 6.36 1.43
C PHE A 17 -0.97 4.87 1.23
N GLY A 18 0.08 4.35 1.85
CA GLY A 18 0.39 2.93 1.85
C GLY A 18 0.42 2.40 3.27
N LEU A 19 0.09 1.11 3.37
CA LEU A 19 0.31 0.34 4.58
C LEU A 19 1.70 -0.27 4.48
N ALA A 20 2.55 0.11 5.43
CA ALA A 20 3.88 -0.43 5.62
C ALA A 20 3.87 -1.46 6.76
N PRO A 21 4.95 -2.26 6.83
CA PRO A 21 5.06 -3.27 7.84
C PRO A 21 4.85 -2.76 9.28
N GLY A 22 4.22 -3.55 10.14
CA GLY A 22 4.01 -3.16 11.55
C GLY A 22 2.84 -2.20 11.79
N GLY A 23 1.93 -2.08 10.83
CA GLY A 23 0.74 -1.22 10.96
C GLY A 23 1.04 0.26 10.78
N GLU A 24 2.10 0.60 10.07
CA GLU A 24 2.45 1.98 9.75
C GLU A 24 1.71 2.45 8.50
N ILE A 25 1.25 3.69 8.51
CA ILE A 25 0.74 4.40 7.33
C ILE A 25 1.85 5.32 6.85
N VAL A 26 2.26 5.14 5.60
CA VAL A 26 3.25 6.01 4.94
C VAL A 26 2.55 6.86 3.90
N ILE A 27 2.90 8.14 3.86
CA ILE A 27 2.31 9.13 2.97
C ILE A 27 3.37 9.58 1.98
N TRP A 28 3.10 9.45 0.68
CA TRP A 28 3.96 9.96 -0.38
C TRP A 28 3.29 11.06 -1.20
N MET A 29 4.08 12.03 -1.60
CA MET A 29 3.73 12.91 -2.72
C MET A 29 4.34 12.34 -4.00
N MET A 30 3.47 11.95 -4.92
CA MET A 30 3.86 11.36 -6.19
C MET A 30 4.29 12.48 -7.14
N ASN A 31 5.59 12.78 -7.26
CA ASN A 31 6.08 13.82 -8.16
C ASN A 31 6.19 13.31 -9.61
N GLN A 32 7.22 12.52 -9.92
CA GLN A 32 7.38 11.81 -11.20
C GLN A 32 7.44 10.30 -10.94
N PRO A 33 7.04 9.43 -11.89
CA PRO A 33 7.19 7.99 -11.73
C PRO A 33 8.64 7.63 -11.36
N GLY A 34 8.85 7.00 -10.20
CA GLY A 34 10.17 6.66 -9.65
C GLY A 34 10.87 7.77 -8.86
N ASN A 35 10.18 8.88 -8.58
CA ASN A 35 10.64 9.96 -7.71
C ASN A 35 9.54 10.35 -6.71
N GLU A 36 9.08 9.37 -5.95
CA GLU A 36 8.12 9.53 -4.87
C GLU A 36 8.82 10.09 -3.62
N ILE A 37 8.24 11.13 -3.02
CA ILE A 37 8.78 11.76 -1.81
C ILE A 37 7.93 11.31 -0.63
N GLU A 38 8.53 10.61 0.34
CA GLU A 38 7.88 10.33 1.63
C GLU A 38 7.72 11.63 2.41
N LEU A 39 6.48 11.98 2.74
CA LEU A 39 6.14 13.18 3.50
C LEU A 39 5.98 12.88 4.99
N ALA A 40 5.41 11.72 5.33
CA ALA A 40 5.14 11.35 6.72
C ALA A 40 4.96 9.85 6.88
N ARG A 41 5.22 9.39 8.12
CA ARG A 41 4.97 8.05 8.61
C ARG A 41 4.21 8.15 9.93
N LEU A 42 3.11 7.42 10.02
CA LEU A 42 2.17 7.46 11.14
C LEU A 42 1.90 6.03 11.60
N GLN A 43 1.76 5.81 12.91
CA GLN A 43 1.24 4.53 13.39
C GLN A 43 -0.27 4.50 13.16
N ALA A 44 -0.78 3.46 12.51
CA ALA A 44 -2.23 3.26 12.43
C ALA A 44 -2.76 2.99 13.84
N ASN A 45 -3.90 3.60 14.18
CA ASN A 45 -4.61 3.21 15.38
C ASN A 45 -5.12 1.78 15.21
N GLU A 46 -4.96 0.96 16.24
CA GLU A 46 -5.65 -0.32 16.31
C GLU A 46 -7.16 -0.07 16.23
N ILE A 47 -7.84 -0.73 15.30
CA ILE A 47 -9.28 -0.65 15.16
C ILE A 47 -9.89 -1.44 16.32
N GLU A 48 -10.88 -0.86 17.03
CA GLU A 48 -11.63 -1.61 18.04
C GLU A 48 -12.27 -2.86 17.43
N GLY A 49 -11.93 -4.03 17.97
CA GLY A 49 -12.41 -5.33 17.50
C GLY A 49 -11.57 -6.47 18.07
N ASN A 50 -12.10 -7.69 18.05
CA ASN A 50 -11.33 -8.85 18.48
C ASN A 50 -10.26 -9.18 17.41
N PRO A 51 -8.95 -9.10 17.71
CA PRO A 51 -7.87 -9.36 16.77
C PRO A 51 -7.96 -10.73 16.07
N SER A 52 -8.59 -11.70 16.73
CA SER A 52 -8.81 -13.04 16.16
C SER A 52 -9.69 -13.03 14.91
N HIS A 53 -10.58 -12.04 14.72
CA HIS A 53 -11.34 -11.92 13.48
C HIS A 53 -10.46 -11.57 12.29
N TYR A 54 -9.45 -10.73 12.49
CA TYR A 54 -8.48 -10.40 11.45
C TYR A 54 -7.57 -11.58 11.16
N GLN A 55 -7.08 -12.27 12.19
CA GLN A 55 -6.28 -13.49 12.00
C GLN A 55 -7.03 -14.59 11.25
N ASN A 56 -8.30 -14.83 11.60
CA ASN A 56 -9.12 -15.81 10.91
C ASN A 56 -9.32 -15.40 9.44
N ARG A 57 -9.67 -14.14 9.16
CA ARG A 57 -9.82 -13.64 7.78
C ARG A 57 -8.53 -13.73 6.98
N THR A 58 -7.39 -13.42 7.58
CA THR A 58 -6.08 -13.53 6.93
C THR A 58 -5.76 -14.99 6.62
N ARG A 59 -6.04 -15.91 7.54
CA ARG A 59 -5.87 -17.34 7.31
C ARG A 59 -6.78 -17.85 6.21
N ASP A 60 -8.07 -17.53 6.28
CA ASP A 60 -9.06 -17.93 5.27
C ASP A 60 -8.66 -17.39 3.88
N TYR A 61 -8.16 -16.14 3.80
CA TYR A 61 -7.65 -15.56 2.56
C TYR A 61 -6.42 -16.32 2.01
N PHE A 62 -5.48 -16.72 2.87
CA PHE A 62 -4.33 -17.51 2.46
C PHE A 62 -4.72 -18.93 2.04
N ASP A 63 -5.68 -19.56 2.73
CA ASP A 63 -6.21 -20.87 2.36
C ASP A 63 -6.90 -20.81 0.98
N GLU A 64 -7.61 -19.72 0.68
CA GLU A 64 -8.32 -19.53 -0.60
C GLU A 64 -7.41 -19.08 -1.75
N ASN A 65 -6.34 -18.30 -1.48
CA ASN A 65 -5.56 -17.60 -2.51
C ASN A 65 -4.06 -17.92 -2.49
N GLY A 66 -3.60 -18.83 -1.64
CA GLY A 66 -2.18 -19.13 -1.43
C GLY A 66 -1.44 -19.49 -2.72
N GLU A 67 -2.01 -20.37 -3.55
CA GLU A 67 -1.42 -20.77 -4.83
C GLU A 67 -1.23 -19.58 -5.80
N TYR A 68 -2.16 -18.63 -5.80
CA TYR A 68 -2.04 -17.41 -6.60
C TYR A 68 -0.89 -16.54 -6.10
N LEU A 69 -0.79 -16.35 -4.77
CA LEU A 69 0.24 -15.52 -4.15
C LEU A 69 1.65 -16.11 -4.39
N GLU A 70 1.80 -17.43 -4.28
CA GLU A 70 3.05 -18.13 -4.58
C GLU A 70 3.45 -17.98 -6.05
N ASN A 71 2.53 -18.23 -6.98
CA ASN A 71 2.80 -18.13 -8.42
C ASN A 71 3.21 -16.73 -8.88
N HIS A 72 2.81 -15.68 -8.14
CA HIS A 72 3.14 -14.29 -8.45
C HIS A 72 4.24 -13.70 -7.56
N GLY A 73 4.85 -14.51 -6.68
CA GLY A 73 5.95 -14.10 -5.82
C GLY A 73 5.58 -13.02 -4.80
N ILE A 74 4.31 -12.96 -4.37
CA ILE A 74 3.86 -12.01 -3.36
C ILE A 74 4.39 -12.47 -1.99
N PRO A 75 5.19 -11.66 -1.28
CA PRO A 75 5.70 -12.05 0.04
C PRO A 75 4.55 -12.12 1.05
N LEU A 76 4.46 -13.22 1.80
CA LEU A 76 3.43 -13.44 2.83
C LEU A 76 3.86 -12.92 4.23
N THR A 77 5.13 -12.55 4.37
CA THR A 77 5.77 -12.14 5.63
C THR A 77 6.64 -10.91 5.44
N GLY A 78 6.89 -10.16 6.51
CA GLY A 78 7.71 -8.93 6.45
C GLY A 78 6.92 -7.65 6.23
N TRP A 79 5.59 -7.76 6.34
CA TRP A 79 4.63 -6.68 6.59
C TRP A 79 4.41 -6.49 8.10
#